data_AF-A0A7Y3DXC9-F1
#
_entry.id   AF-A0A7Y3DXC9-F1
#
_cell.length_a   1.000
_cell.length_b   1.000
_cell.length_c   1.000
_cell.angle_alpha   90.00
_cell.angle_beta   90.00
_cell.angle_gamma   90.00
#
_symmetry.space_group_name_H-M   'P 1'
#
loop_
_entity.id
_entity.type
_entity.pdbx_description
1 polymer ?
#
loop_
_entity_poly.entity_id
_entity_poly.type
_entity_poly.pdbx_seq_one_letter_code
_entity_poly.pdbx_strand_id
1 'polypeptide(L)'
;MRKIILSILGILIIVLGIFLSNSIVESKTRPKPKVEKAVKTVFTQTVNNGTVDIIVPANGNLTAKQRVELYAEVQGVFRKGNKLFKAGQTYRAGETIIRIDASEYYASVQSAKSNLYNLITSIMPDLRLDYPEFYPKWQAYLSDFDLDKTTPPLPEMTSENEKFFISGR
;
A
#
# COMPACT_ATOMS: atom_id res chain seq x y z
N MET A 1 40.54 -34.54 -125.74
CA MET A 1 40.97 -34.83 -124.35
C MET A 1 40.98 -33.60 -123.44
N ARG A 2 41.66 -32.48 -123.77
CA ARG A 2 41.79 -31.29 -122.88
C ARG A 2 40.50 -30.53 -122.52
N LYS A 3 39.52 -30.42 -123.44
CA LYS A 3 38.26 -29.67 -123.19
C LYS A 3 37.28 -30.37 -122.22
N ILE A 4 37.31 -31.70 -122.16
CA ILE A 4 36.43 -32.51 -121.30
C ILE A 4 36.88 -32.44 -119.83
N ILE A 5 38.20 -32.47 -119.59
CA ILE A 5 38.79 -32.36 -118.25
C ILE A 5 38.44 -31.01 -117.59
N LEU A 6 38.46 -29.92 -118.37
CA LEU A 6 38.11 -28.58 -117.88
C LEU A 6 36.62 -28.45 -117.53
N SER A 7 35.72 -29.06 -118.31
CA SER A 7 34.29 -29.07 -117.98
C SER A 7 33.98 -29.90 -116.74
N ILE A 8 34.62 -31.06 -116.57
CA ILE A 8 34.45 -31.90 -115.36
C ILE A 8 34.96 -31.16 -114.12
N LEU A 9 36.11 -30.48 -114.22
CA LEU A 9 36.66 -29.69 -113.12
C LEU A 9 35.76 -28.50 -112.75
N GLY A 10 35.15 -27.83 -113.75
CA GLY A 10 34.18 -26.77 -113.51
C GLY A 10 32.93 -27.27 -112.77
N ILE A 11 32.40 -28.43 -113.16
CA ILE A 11 31.26 -29.06 -112.48
C ILE A 11 31.63 -29.45 -111.04
N LEU A 12 32.83 -29.99 -110.83
CA LEU A 12 33.32 -30.38 -109.50
C LEU A 12 33.37 -29.18 -108.55
N ILE A 13 33.86 -28.02 -109.01
CA ILE A 13 33.96 -26.80 -108.20
C ILE A 13 32.58 -26.27 -107.79
N ILE A 14 31.59 -26.32 -108.70
CA ILE A 14 30.22 -25.89 -108.41
C ILE A 14 29.59 -26.81 -107.35
N VAL A 15 29.75 -28.12 -107.48
CA VAL A 15 29.24 -29.11 -106.50
C VAL A 15 29.90 -28.90 -105.14
N LEU A 16 31.21 -28.66 -105.10
CA LEU A 16 31.94 -28.39 -103.86
C LEU A 16 31.46 -27.09 -103.18
N GLY A 17 31.20 -26.04 -103.96
CA GLY A 17 30.70 -24.76 -103.47
C GLY A 17 29.31 -24.87 -102.84
N ILE A 18 28.41 -25.62 -103.46
CA ILE A 18 27.06 -25.86 -102.92
C ILE A 18 27.14 -26.62 -101.60
N PHE A 19 28.00 -27.63 -101.51
CA PHE A 19 28.16 -28.44 -100.31
C PHE A 19 28.70 -27.62 -99.12
N LEU A 20 29.74 -26.80 -99.37
CA LEU A 20 30.32 -25.92 -98.36
C LEU A 20 29.35 -24.84 -97.88
N SER A 21 28.56 -24.26 -98.78
CA SER A 21 27.55 -23.24 -98.43
C SER A 21 26.48 -23.80 -97.49
N ASN A 22 25.94 -24.99 -97.81
CA ASN A 22 24.93 -25.63 -96.97
C ASN A 22 25.45 -25.93 -95.56
N SER A 23 26.71 -26.38 -95.45
CA SER A 23 27.33 -26.68 -94.15
C SER A 23 27.50 -25.42 -93.27
N ILE A 24 27.78 -24.26 -93.86
CA ILE A 24 27.92 -22.98 -93.12
C ILE A 24 26.56 -22.40 -92.70
N VAL A 25 25.52 -22.59 -93.51
CA VAL A 25 24.16 -22.12 -93.17
C VAL A 25 23.60 -22.92 -91.99
N GLU A 26 23.82 -24.24 -91.99
CA GLU A 26 23.31 -25.14 -90.96
C GLU A 26 24.05 -24.98 -89.62
N SER A 27 25.31 -24.51 -89.63
CA SER A 27 26.08 -24.26 -88.42
C SER A 27 25.69 -22.98 -87.65
N LYS A 28 24.66 -22.25 -88.09
CA LYS A 28 24.27 -20.96 -87.50
C LYS A 28 23.15 -21.10 -86.46
N THR A 29 23.41 -21.83 -85.38
CA THR A 29 22.48 -21.88 -84.24
C THR A 29 22.64 -20.66 -83.35
N ARG A 30 21.71 -19.69 -83.43
CA ARG A 30 21.67 -18.55 -82.50
C ARG A 30 21.01 -18.99 -81.19
N PRO A 31 21.73 -19.02 -80.04
CA PRO A 31 21.09 -19.34 -78.77
C PRO A 31 20.08 -18.24 -78.41
N LYS A 32 18.85 -18.63 -78.08
CA LYS A 32 17.81 -17.69 -77.63
C LYS A 32 18.21 -17.13 -76.25
N PRO A 33 18.19 -15.81 -76.03
CA PRO A 33 18.49 -15.24 -74.72
C PRO A 33 17.45 -15.68 -73.69
N LYS A 34 17.90 -16.22 -72.56
CA LYS A 34 17.03 -16.52 -71.41
C LYS A 34 16.68 -15.20 -70.71
N VAL A 35 15.40 -14.90 -70.59
CA VAL A 35 14.90 -13.74 -69.85
C VAL A 35 15.00 -14.06 -68.36
N GLU A 36 15.88 -13.35 -67.64
CA GLU A 36 15.98 -13.47 -66.19
C GLU A 36 14.75 -12.82 -65.54
N LYS A 37 13.99 -13.60 -64.77
CA LYS A 37 12.87 -13.07 -63.99
C LYS A 37 13.43 -12.33 -62.78
N ALA A 38 13.28 -11.00 -62.77
CA ALA A 38 13.64 -10.18 -61.62
C ALA A 38 12.65 -10.42 -60.47
N VAL A 39 13.00 -11.29 -59.53
CA VAL A 39 12.24 -11.45 -58.28
C VAL A 39 12.68 -10.36 -57.32
N LYS A 40 11.83 -9.34 -57.15
CA LYS A 40 12.07 -8.25 -56.21
C LYS A 40 11.82 -8.77 -54.80
N THR A 41 12.87 -8.87 -54.01
CA THR A 41 12.77 -9.24 -52.59
C THR A 41 12.29 -8.02 -51.81
N VAL A 42 11.29 -8.21 -50.95
CA VAL A 42 10.79 -7.20 -50.03
C VAL A 42 10.93 -7.70 -48.61
N PHE A 43 11.31 -6.81 -47.70
CA PHE A 43 11.38 -7.13 -46.28
C PHE A 43 9.99 -7.00 -45.68
N THR A 44 9.54 -8.05 -44.99
CA THR A 44 8.28 -8.04 -44.24
C THR A 44 8.58 -8.40 -42.79
N GLN A 45 7.75 -7.87 -41.89
CA GLN A 45 7.79 -8.21 -40.48
C GLN A 45 6.40 -8.71 -40.08
N THR A 46 6.36 -9.90 -39.49
CA THR A 46 5.10 -10.46 -38.96
C THR A 46 4.79 -9.79 -37.62
N VAL A 47 3.64 -9.13 -37.54
CA VAL A 47 3.15 -8.51 -36.31
C VAL A 47 2.41 -9.55 -35.48
N ASN A 48 2.82 -9.70 -34.22
CA ASN A 48 2.07 -10.47 -33.22
C ASN A 48 1.38 -9.49 -32.27
N ASN A 49 0.05 -9.55 -32.23
CA ASN A 49 -0.73 -8.71 -31.35
C ASN A 49 -0.61 -9.22 -29.90
N GLY A 50 -0.33 -8.31 -28.98
CA GLY A 50 -0.29 -8.57 -27.55
C GLY A 50 -0.91 -7.41 -26.79
N THR A 51 -1.28 -7.64 -25.53
CA THR A 51 -1.76 -6.58 -24.65
C THR A 51 -0.58 -5.75 -24.16
N VAL A 52 -0.69 -4.43 -24.24
CA VAL A 52 0.34 -3.50 -23.75
C VAL A 52 -0.20 -2.81 -22.51
N ASP A 53 0.42 -3.08 -21.37
CA ASP A 53 0.05 -2.43 -20.12
C ASP A 53 0.51 -0.98 -20.10
N ILE A 54 -0.43 -0.06 -19.83
CA ILE A 54 -0.14 1.37 -19.68
C ILE A 54 0.15 1.62 -18.20
N ILE A 55 1.43 1.73 -17.84
CA ILE A 55 1.86 2.09 -16.48
C ILE A 55 1.90 3.61 -16.37
N VAL A 56 1.02 4.18 -15.55
CA VAL A 56 1.01 5.62 -15.25
C VAL A 56 1.68 5.84 -13.89
N PRO A 57 2.92 6.35 -13.83
CA PRO A 57 3.58 6.63 -12.56
C PRO A 57 2.88 7.81 -11.86
N ALA A 58 2.43 7.58 -10.64
CA ALA A 58 1.87 8.62 -9.77
C ALA A 58 2.86 8.98 -8.67
N ASN A 59 3.03 10.27 -8.42
CA ASN A 59 3.82 10.79 -7.31
C ASN A 59 2.91 11.29 -6.21
N GLY A 60 3.33 11.12 -4.95
CA GLY A 60 2.58 11.58 -3.80
C GLY A 60 3.44 11.59 -2.53
N ASN A 61 2.95 12.27 -1.51
CA ASN A 61 3.63 12.31 -0.21
C ASN A 61 3.22 11.10 0.63
N LEU A 62 4.20 10.50 1.31
CA LEU A 62 3.97 9.43 2.27
C LEU A 62 3.62 10.02 3.64
N THR A 63 2.63 9.43 4.28
CA THR A 63 2.27 9.73 5.67
C THR A 63 2.29 8.45 6.50
N ALA A 64 2.49 8.59 7.81
CA ALA A 64 2.47 7.44 8.71
C ALA A 64 1.08 6.80 8.69
N LYS A 65 1.02 5.47 8.58
CA LYS A 65 -0.23 4.69 8.63
C LYS A 65 -1.04 4.97 9.90
N GLN A 66 -0.34 5.14 11.03
CA GLN A 66 -0.92 5.48 12.32
C GLN A 66 -0.11 6.62 12.93
N ARG A 67 -0.74 7.79 13.04
CA ARG A 67 -0.18 8.96 13.71
C ARG A 67 -0.97 9.18 14.99
N VAL A 68 -0.28 9.19 16.12
CA VAL A 68 -0.89 9.45 17.43
C VAL A 68 -0.21 10.65 18.07
N GLU A 69 -0.99 11.46 18.75
CA GLU A 69 -0.51 12.57 19.57
C GLU A 69 -0.62 12.15 21.03
N LEU A 70 0.41 12.42 21.80
CA LEU A 70 0.51 12.00 23.20
C LEU A 70 0.29 13.20 24.10
N TYR A 71 -0.62 13.03 25.06
CA TYR A 71 -0.90 14.02 26.08
C TYR A 71 -0.66 13.38 27.45
N ALA A 72 -0.25 14.21 28.41
CA ALA A 72 -0.18 13.78 29.80
C ALA A 72 -1.58 13.88 30.43
N GLU A 73 -2.02 12.80 31.09
CA GLU A 73 -3.28 12.81 31.83
C GLU A 73 -3.20 13.64 33.11
N VAL A 74 -1.99 13.80 33.65
CA VAL A 74 -1.73 14.50 34.92
C VAL A 74 -0.60 15.49 34.76
N GLN A 75 -0.69 16.58 35.52
CA GLN A 75 0.40 17.53 35.68
C GLN A 75 1.38 17.03 36.74
N GLY A 76 2.68 17.30 36.53
CA GLY A 76 3.70 16.92 37.50
C GLY A 76 5.11 17.17 37.00
N VAL A 77 6.09 16.68 37.76
CA VAL A 77 7.52 16.86 37.46
C VAL A 77 8.03 15.71 36.61
N PHE A 78 8.74 16.02 35.53
CA PHE A 78 9.37 15.02 34.66
C PHE A 78 10.42 14.21 35.44
N ARG A 79 10.25 12.89 35.49
CA ARG A 79 11.24 11.94 36.00
C ARG A 79 11.90 11.21 34.83
N LYS A 80 13.22 11.09 34.88
CA LYS A 80 14.00 10.37 33.85
C LYS A 80 13.55 8.91 33.78
N GLY A 81 13.27 8.45 32.56
CA GLY A 81 12.99 7.05 32.27
C GLY A 81 14.25 6.28 31.87
N ASN A 82 14.06 5.07 31.36
CA ASN A 82 15.15 4.23 30.85
C ASN A 82 15.77 4.79 29.56
N LYS A 83 14.99 5.55 28.79
CA LYS A 83 15.43 6.23 27.56
C LYS A 83 15.34 7.74 27.73
N LEU A 84 16.20 8.47 27.03
CA LEU A 84 16.14 9.93 26.99
C LEU A 84 14.93 10.35 26.13
N PHE A 85 14.06 11.20 26.67
CA PHE A 85 12.95 11.75 25.91
C PHE A 85 13.46 12.80 24.92
N LYS A 86 13.73 12.38 23.68
CA LYS A 86 14.23 13.20 22.57
C LYS A 86 13.56 12.81 21.26
N ALA A 87 13.56 13.71 20.29
CA ALA A 87 13.07 13.42 18.95
C ALA A 87 13.86 12.27 18.29
N GLY A 88 13.17 11.45 17.50
CA GLY A 88 13.77 10.29 16.81
C GLY A 88 13.96 9.04 17.67
N GLN A 89 13.47 9.02 18.91
CA GLN A 89 13.53 7.84 19.77
C GLN A 89 12.44 6.83 19.44
N THR A 90 12.79 5.54 19.48
CA THR A 90 11.85 4.43 19.23
C THR A 90 11.40 3.82 20.55
N TYR A 91 10.10 3.50 20.62
CA TYR A 91 9.48 2.88 21.78
C TYR A 91 8.71 1.63 21.35
N ARG A 92 8.70 0.61 22.19
CA ARG A 92 7.86 -0.58 21.99
C ARG A 92 6.48 -0.36 22.60
N ALA A 93 5.49 -1.12 22.16
CA ALA A 93 4.18 -1.13 22.81
C ALA A 93 4.33 -1.51 24.30
N GLY A 94 3.70 -0.73 25.18
CA GLY A 94 3.81 -0.87 26.65
C GLY A 94 5.08 -0.29 27.27
N GLU A 95 6.02 0.23 26.48
CA GLU A 95 7.21 0.88 27.01
C GLU A 95 6.87 2.29 27.55
N THR A 96 7.32 2.59 28.77
CA THR A 96 7.11 3.91 29.37
C THR A 96 7.94 4.98 28.66
N ILE A 97 7.27 5.94 28.03
CA ILE A 97 7.91 7.07 27.32
C ILE A 97 8.38 8.13 28.32
N ILE A 98 7.49 8.53 29.24
CA ILE A 98 7.73 9.57 30.24
C ILE A 98 7.22 9.04 31.59
N ARG A 99 7.99 9.27 32.65
CA ARG A 99 7.51 9.10 34.03
C ARG A 99 7.24 10.48 34.61
N ILE A 100 6.05 10.69 35.15
CA ILE A 100 5.66 11.96 35.76
C ILE A 100 5.47 11.74 37.26
N ASP A 101 6.09 12.61 38.06
CA ASP A 101 5.79 12.71 39.47
C ASP A 101 4.51 13.50 39.68
N ALA A 102 3.41 12.78 39.92
CA ALA A 102 2.08 13.34 40.08
C ALA A 102 1.67 13.48 41.56
N SER A 103 2.63 13.65 42.48
CA SER A 103 2.36 13.71 43.92
C SER A 103 1.35 14.81 44.29
N GLU A 104 1.40 15.97 43.62
CA GLU A 104 0.44 17.07 43.81
C GLU A 104 -0.97 16.70 43.32
N TYR A 105 -1.08 16.12 42.13
CA TYR A 105 -2.35 15.61 41.62
C TYR A 105 -2.93 14.53 42.54
N TYR A 106 -2.08 13.61 43.02
CA TYR A 106 -2.48 12.58 43.98
C TYR A 106 -3.00 13.18 45.30
N ALA A 107 -2.33 14.19 45.85
CA ALA A 107 -2.78 14.89 47.05
C ALA A 107 -4.13 15.61 46.82
N SER A 108 -4.32 16.22 45.65
CA SER A 108 -5.59 16.83 45.25
C SER A 108 -6.73 15.80 45.18
N VAL A 109 -6.46 14.63 44.59
CA VAL A 109 -7.41 13.51 44.56
C VAL A 109 -7.73 13.01 45.98
N GLN A 110 -6.74 12.89 46.86
CA GLN A 110 -6.95 12.49 48.26
C GLN A 110 -7.81 13.50 49.04
N SER A 111 -7.58 14.79 48.83
CA SER A 111 -8.42 15.85 49.38
C SER A 111 -9.87 15.74 48.88
N ALA A 112 -10.07 15.54 47.58
CA ALA A 112 -11.40 15.37 47.00
C ALA A 112 -12.13 14.12 47.55
N LYS A 113 -11.43 13.00 47.75
CA LYS A 113 -12.00 11.80 48.39
C LYS A 113 -12.43 12.07 49.84
N SER A 114 -11.58 12.76 50.60
CA SER A 114 -11.89 13.12 51.99
C SER A 114 -13.12 14.05 52.07
N ASN A 115 -13.21 15.00 51.15
CA ASN A 115 -14.38 15.88 51.02
C ASN A 115 -15.65 15.08 50.71
N LEU A 116 -15.58 14.14 49.74
CA LEU A 116 -16.72 13.27 49.42
C LEU A 116 -17.16 12.44 50.64
N TYR A 117 -16.22 11.82 51.35
CA TYR A 117 -16.51 11.03 52.55
C TYR A 117 -17.20 11.88 53.63
N ASN A 118 -16.69 13.09 53.87
CA ASN A 118 -17.26 14.02 54.84
C ASN A 118 -18.67 14.50 54.43
N LEU A 119 -18.90 14.77 53.15
CA LEU A 119 -20.21 15.15 52.62
C LEU A 119 -21.24 14.04 52.76
N ILE A 120 -20.87 12.79 52.45
CA ILE A 120 -21.79 11.65 52.61
C ILE A 120 -22.05 11.43 54.11
N THR A 121 -21.01 11.51 54.95
CA THR A 121 -21.16 11.34 56.40
C THR A 121 -22.09 12.40 57.02
N SER A 122 -22.04 13.65 56.55
CA SER A 122 -22.87 14.74 57.09
C SER A 122 -24.37 14.58 56.77
N ILE A 123 -24.72 13.91 55.68
CA ILE A 123 -26.11 13.64 55.30
C ILE A 123 -26.66 12.33 55.89
N MET A 124 -25.81 11.46 56.45
CA MET A 124 -26.25 10.17 57.01
C MET A 124 -27.32 10.28 58.12
N PRO A 125 -27.26 11.27 59.05
CA PRO A 125 -28.29 11.43 60.06
C PRO A 125 -29.66 11.76 59.46
N ASP A 126 -29.70 12.71 58.52
CA ASP A 126 -30.91 13.13 57.81
C ASP A 126 -31.47 11.97 56.99
N LEU A 127 -30.60 11.26 56.26
CA LEU A 127 -30.99 10.08 55.46
C LEU A 127 -31.58 8.97 56.35
N ARG A 128 -31.07 8.78 57.57
CA ARG A 128 -31.61 7.80 58.52
C ARG A 128 -33.00 8.17 59.03
N LEU A 129 -33.29 9.46 59.17
CA LEU A 129 -34.55 9.97 59.70
C LEU A 129 -35.63 10.05 58.60
N ASP A 130 -35.27 10.59 57.44
CA ASP A 130 -36.22 10.90 56.37
C ASP A 130 -36.42 9.74 55.38
N TYR A 131 -35.38 8.91 55.16
CA TYR A 131 -35.38 7.82 54.17
C TYR A 131 -34.67 6.54 54.68
N PRO A 132 -35.24 5.87 55.70
CA PRO A 132 -34.63 4.69 56.32
C PRO A 132 -34.41 3.52 55.35
N GLU A 133 -35.15 3.47 54.24
CA GLU A 133 -35.01 2.46 53.19
C GLU A 133 -33.70 2.57 52.41
N PHE A 134 -33.12 3.77 52.26
CA PHE A 134 -31.88 4.00 51.52
C PHE A 134 -30.65 4.01 52.42
N TYR A 135 -30.81 4.29 53.71
CA TYR A 135 -29.73 4.36 54.69
C TYR A 135 -28.75 3.16 54.67
N PRO A 136 -29.20 1.88 54.65
CA PRO A 136 -28.29 0.73 54.67
C PRO A 136 -27.32 0.70 53.48
N LYS A 137 -27.77 1.15 52.31
CA LYS A 137 -26.97 1.20 51.08
C LYS A 137 -25.82 2.20 51.19
N TRP A 138 -26.09 3.39 51.71
CA TRP A 138 -25.09 4.44 51.92
C TRP A 138 -24.15 4.14 53.09
N GLN A 139 -24.66 3.48 54.14
CA GLN A 139 -23.85 2.98 55.24
C GLN A 139 -22.87 1.90 54.76
N ALA A 140 -23.30 0.98 53.90
CA ALA A 140 -22.43 -0.03 53.31
C ALA A 140 -21.34 0.62 52.44
N TYR A 141 -21.71 1.63 51.62
CA TYR A 141 -20.75 2.38 50.82
C TYR A 141 -19.68 3.09 51.68
N LEU A 142 -20.08 3.78 52.76
CA LEU A 142 -19.13 4.41 53.67
C LEU A 142 -18.25 3.40 54.41
N SER A 143 -18.78 2.23 54.75
CA SER A 143 -18.03 1.19 55.47
C SER A 143 -16.96 0.53 54.58
N ASP A 144 -17.17 0.49 53.27
CA ASP A 144 -16.21 -0.01 52.28
C ASP A 144 -15.28 1.10 51.73
N PHE A 145 -15.53 2.37 52.10
CA PHE A 145 -14.79 3.51 51.57
C PHE A 145 -13.39 3.62 52.19
N ASP A 146 -12.39 3.21 51.43
CA ASP A 146 -10.97 3.29 51.79
C ASP A 146 -10.28 4.43 51.02
N LEU A 147 -9.74 5.42 51.73
CA LEU A 147 -9.08 6.59 51.15
C LEU A 147 -7.84 6.21 50.31
N ASP A 148 -7.14 5.13 50.69
CA ASP A 148 -5.91 4.70 50.03
C ASP A 148 -6.17 3.89 48.75
N LYS A 149 -7.39 3.35 48.59
CA LYS A 149 -7.79 2.55 47.43
C LYS A 149 -8.54 3.36 46.38
N THR A 150 -8.80 2.73 45.23
CA THR A 150 -9.66 3.30 44.19
C THR A 150 -11.06 3.57 44.75
N THR A 151 -11.61 4.75 44.46
CA THR A 151 -12.94 5.14 44.90
C THR A 151 -13.99 4.15 44.36
N PRO A 152 -14.79 3.50 45.22
CA PRO A 152 -15.85 2.61 44.76
C PRO A 152 -16.91 3.41 43.96
N PRO A 153 -17.62 2.77 43.01
CA PRO A 153 -18.71 3.42 42.31
C PRO A 153 -19.81 3.83 43.30
N LEU A 154 -20.41 5.00 43.07
CA LEU A 154 -21.53 5.45 43.89
C LEU A 154 -22.68 4.43 43.85
N PRO A 155 -23.45 4.27 44.93
CA PRO A 155 -24.58 3.38 44.93
C PRO A 155 -25.63 3.79 43.90
N GLU A 156 -26.26 2.81 43.25
CA GLU A 156 -27.33 3.09 42.28
C GLU A 156 -28.52 3.75 42.97
N MET A 157 -28.90 4.94 42.50
CA MET A 157 -30.06 5.68 43.02
C MET A 157 -31.31 5.19 42.29
N THR A 158 -32.17 4.45 43.00
CA THR A 158 -33.34 3.78 42.40
C THR A 158 -34.60 4.64 42.42
N SER A 159 -34.60 5.73 43.21
CA SER A 159 -35.76 6.62 43.39
C SER A 159 -35.39 8.06 43.05
N GLU A 160 -36.34 8.80 42.46
CA GLU A 160 -36.18 10.23 42.22
C GLU A 160 -36.00 11.02 43.53
N ASN A 161 -36.70 10.63 44.59
CA ASN A 161 -36.60 11.28 45.90
C ASN A 161 -35.18 11.17 46.48
N GLU A 162 -34.56 9.98 46.35
CA GLU A 162 -33.17 9.76 46.75
C GLU A 162 -32.22 10.65 45.93
N LYS A 163 -32.40 10.67 44.61
CA LYS A 163 -31.57 11.48 43.72
C LYS A 163 -31.67 12.96 44.04
N PHE A 164 -32.88 13.49 44.26
CA PHE A 164 -33.09 14.90 44.62
C PHE A 164 -32.46 15.24 45.97
N PHE A 165 -32.60 14.37 46.98
CA PHE A 165 -32.01 14.59 48.30
C PHE A 165 -30.47 14.66 48.23
N ILE A 166 -29.83 13.72 47.54
CA ILE A 166 -28.38 13.68 47.40
C ILE A 166 -27.86 14.85 46.54
N SER A 167 -28.57 15.20 45.46
CA SER A 167 -28.16 16.30 44.57
C SER A 167 -28.39 17.70 45.15
N GLY A 168 -29.25 17.82 46.16
CA GLY A 168 -29.56 19.09 46.83
C GLY A 168 -28.58 19.49 47.94
N ARG A 169 -27.50 18.73 48.10
CA ARG A 169 -26.48 18.91 49.16
C ARG A 169 -25.09 19.10 48.56
#